data_AF-G3TY77-F1
#
_entry.id   AF-G3TY77-F1
#
_cell.length_a   1.000
_cell.length_b   1.000
_cell.length_c   1.000
_cell.angle_alpha   90.00
_cell.angle_beta   90.00
_cell.angle_gamma   90.00
#
_symmetry.space_group_name_H-M   'P 1'
#
loop_
_entity.id
_entity.type
_entity.pdbx_description
1 polymer ?
#
loop_
_entity_poly.entity_id
_entity_poly.type
_entity_poly.pdbx_seq_one_letter_code
_entity_poly.pdbx_strand_id
1 'polypeptide(L)'
;MARYEEVRVSGFEEFNRTVEQHDGKTIFAYFTGSKDAEGKSWCPDCVLAEPVVREGLKHISEGCVFIYCQVGEKPYWKDPNNDFRKKLKVTAVPTLLKYGTPQKLVESECLQASLVEMLFSED
;
A
#
# COMPACT_ATOMS: atom_id res chain seq x y z
N MET A 1 7.02 -20.65 8.57
CA MET A 1 5.78 -19.85 8.63
C MET A 1 6.00 -18.61 7.78
N ALA A 2 4.96 -18.04 7.16
CA ALA A 2 5.10 -16.76 6.49
C ALA A 2 5.42 -15.68 7.54
N ARG A 3 6.39 -14.80 7.26
CA ARG A 3 6.76 -13.70 8.18
C ARG A 3 5.59 -12.73 8.39
N TYR A 4 4.77 -12.56 7.37
CA TYR A 4 3.63 -11.66 7.36
C TYR A 4 2.42 -12.31 6.66
N GLU A 5 1.26 -11.71 6.87
CA GLU A 5 0.01 -12.03 6.16
C GLU A 5 -0.19 -11.05 5.00
N GLU A 6 -0.29 -11.51 3.75
CA GLU A 6 -0.64 -10.66 2.59
C GLU A 6 -2.15 -10.69 2.34
N VAL A 7 -2.78 -9.51 2.33
CA VAL A 7 -4.19 -9.35 1.94
C VAL A 7 -4.29 -8.44 0.73
N ARG A 8 -5.02 -8.86 -0.30
CA ARG A 8 -5.26 -8.06 -1.50
C ARG A 8 -6.68 -7.54 -1.50
N VAL A 9 -6.85 -6.24 -1.67
CA VAL A 9 -8.15 -5.57 -1.63
C VAL A 9 -8.29 -4.59 -2.78
N SER A 10 -9.54 -4.28 -3.13
CA SER A 10 -9.87 -3.28 -4.13
C SER A 10 -10.89 -2.28 -3.59
N GLY A 11 -10.52 -1.00 -3.58
CA GLY A 11 -11.38 0.07 -3.08
C GLY A 11 -11.30 0.29 -1.56
N PHE A 12 -11.90 1.39 -1.13
CA PHE A 12 -11.78 1.90 0.24
C PHE A 12 -12.52 1.03 1.26
N GLU A 13 -13.71 0.52 0.91
CA GLU A 13 -14.52 -0.27 1.83
C GLU A 13 -13.85 -1.60 2.20
N GLU A 14 -13.30 -2.31 1.22
CA GLU A 14 -12.55 -3.54 1.47
C GLU A 14 -11.27 -3.30 2.28
N PHE A 15 -10.58 -2.19 1.99
CA PHE A 15 -9.43 -1.75 2.77
C PHE A 15 -9.82 -1.54 4.25
N ASN A 16 -10.86 -0.75 4.50
CA ASN A 16 -11.29 -0.43 5.86
C ASN A 16 -11.72 -1.69 6.63
N ARG A 17 -12.50 -2.58 5.99
CA ARG A 17 -12.89 -3.86 6.60
C ARG A 17 -11.68 -4.72 6.94
N THR A 18 -10.67 -4.74 6.07
CA THR A 18 -9.45 -5.53 6.30
C THR A 18 -8.65 -4.98 7.47
N VAL A 19 -8.53 -3.66 7.57
CA VAL A 19 -7.90 -3.02 8.73
C VAL A 19 -8.64 -3.39 10.02
N GLU A 20 -9.97 -3.29 10.05
CA GLU A 20 -10.78 -3.65 11.22
C GLU A 20 -10.63 -5.12 11.63
N GLN A 21 -10.50 -6.03 10.65
CA GLN A 21 -10.28 -7.46 10.91
C GLN A 21 -8.89 -7.78 11.49
N HIS A 22 -7.93 -6.87 11.32
CA HIS A 22 -6.56 -7.03 11.79
C HIS A 22 -6.21 -6.03 12.89
N ASP A 23 -7.23 -5.57 13.62
CA ASP A 23 -7.04 -4.69 14.78
C ASP A 23 -6.04 -5.30 15.77
N GLY A 24 -5.14 -4.45 16.30
CA GLY A 24 -4.05 -4.86 17.18
C GLY A 24 -2.82 -5.47 16.49
N LYS A 25 -2.82 -5.67 15.17
CA LYS A 25 -1.61 -6.03 14.41
C LYS A 25 -0.97 -4.80 13.76
N THR A 26 0.34 -4.84 13.53
CA THR A 26 1.03 -3.86 12.67
C THR A 26 0.61 -4.08 11.23
N ILE A 27 0.08 -3.03 10.59
CA ILE A 27 -0.41 -3.07 9.21
C ILE A 27 0.45 -2.15 8.34
N PHE A 28 0.96 -2.71 7.25
CA PHE A 28 1.57 -1.96 6.15
C PHE A 28 0.63 -1.98 4.95
N ALA A 29 0.22 -0.80 4.49
CA ALA A 29 -0.70 -0.64 3.36
C ALA A 29 0.04 -0.07 2.15
N TYR A 30 -0.01 -0.79 1.02
CA TYR A 30 0.48 -0.33 -0.26
C TYR A 30 -0.69 0.06 -1.16
N PHE A 31 -0.85 1.36 -1.40
CA PHE A 31 -1.87 1.91 -2.28
C PHE A 31 -1.33 2.07 -3.69
N THR A 32 -1.99 1.44 -4.66
CA THR A 32 -1.56 1.39 -6.06
C THR A 32 -2.74 1.55 -7.01
N GLY A 33 -2.48 2.03 -8.23
CA GLY A 33 -3.50 2.10 -9.28
C GLY A 33 -4.03 0.71 -9.64
N SER A 34 -5.34 0.60 -9.89
CA SER A 34 -5.94 -0.67 -10.34
C SER A 34 -5.25 -1.21 -11.59
N LYS A 35 -5.25 -2.55 -11.69
CA LYS A 35 -4.78 -3.30 -12.84
C LYS A 35 -5.96 -3.65 -13.75
N ASP A 36 -5.76 -3.53 -15.06
CA ASP A 36 -6.71 -4.01 -16.06
C ASP A 36 -6.74 -5.55 -16.15
N ALA A 37 -7.54 -6.08 -17.07
CA ALA A 37 -7.65 -7.53 -17.29
C ALA A 37 -6.33 -8.20 -17.74
N GLU A 38 -5.38 -7.42 -18.28
CA GLU A 38 -4.04 -7.88 -18.65
C GLU A 38 -3.03 -7.74 -17.47
N GLY A 39 -3.48 -7.26 -16.31
CA GLY A 39 -2.64 -7.03 -15.14
C GLY A 39 -1.82 -5.74 -15.19
N LYS A 40 -2.09 -4.84 -16.14
CA LYS A 40 -1.35 -3.58 -16.29
C LYS A 40 -2.01 -2.49 -15.47
N SER A 41 -1.23 -1.82 -14.63
CA SER A 41 -1.71 -0.64 -13.91
C SER A 41 -1.65 0.60 -14.82
N TRP A 42 -2.64 1.48 -14.69
CA TRP A 42 -2.65 2.79 -15.36
C TRP A 42 -1.58 3.76 -14.83
N CYS A 43 -0.93 3.41 -13.73
CA CYS A 43 0.07 4.18 -13.01
C CYS A 43 1.49 3.62 -13.29
N PRO A 44 2.32 4.32 -14.10
CA PRO A 44 3.68 3.85 -14.42
C PRO A 44 4.57 3.69 -13.20
N ASP A 45 4.53 4.65 -12.26
CA ASP A 45 5.33 4.61 -11.04
C ASP A 45 4.96 3.42 -10.15
N CYS A 46 3.68 3.05 -10.14
CA CYS A 46 3.19 1.89 -9.41
C CYS A 46 3.74 0.57 -9.98
N VAL A 47 3.89 0.48 -11.30
CA VAL A 47 4.48 -0.69 -11.98
C VAL A 47 5.97 -0.80 -11.64
N LEU A 48 6.69 0.32 -11.59
CA LEU A 48 8.12 0.36 -11.26
C LEU A 48 8.38 0.10 -9.76
N ALA A 49 7.51 0.59 -8.88
CA ALA A 49 7.68 0.48 -7.44
C ALA A 49 7.24 -0.87 -6.85
N GLU A 50 6.25 -1.53 -7.44
CA GLU A 50 5.76 -2.83 -6.94
C GLU A 50 6.88 -3.88 -6.73
N PRO A 51 7.82 -4.11 -7.66
CA PRO A 51 8.91 -5.06 -7.42
C PRO A 51 9.84 -4.64 -6.27
N VAL A 52 10.11 -3.34 -6.10
CA VAL A 52 10.95 -2.82 -5.01
C VAL A 52 10.26 -3.02 -3.66
N VAL A 53 8.98 -2.68 -3.56
CA VAL A 53 8.18 -2.89 -2.34
C VAL A 53 8.08 -4.37 -2.00
N ARG A 54 7.85 -5.25 -2.99
CA ARG A 54 7.79 -6.69 -2.78
C ARG A 54 9.12 -7.29 -2.34
N GLU A 55 10.24 -6.78 -2.85
CA GLU A 55 11.56 -7.20 -2.40
C GLU A 55 11.80 -6.79 -0.93
N GLY A 56 11.40 -5.56 -0.57
CA GLY A 56 11.50 -5.05 0.80
C GLY A 56 10.67 -5.85 1.82
N LEU A 57 9.59 -6.52 1.41
CA LEU A 57 8.81 -7.42 2.29
C LEU A 57 9.64 -8.58 2.85
N LYS A 58 10.83 -8.87 2.32
CA LYS A 58 11.77 -9.82 2.94
C LYS A 58 12.24 -9.35 4.32
N HIS A 59 12.21 -8.04 4.59
CA HIS A 59 12.68 -7.39 5.81
C HIS A 59 11.56 -7.04 6.79
N ILE A 60 10.31 -7.33 6.46
CA ILE A 60 9.16 -7.00 7.31
C ILE A 60 9.19 -7.76 8.65
N SER A 61 8.88 -7.06 9.73
CA SER A 61 8.73 -7.65 11.07
C SER A 61 7.69 -8.78 11.09
N GLU A 62 7.94 -9.79 11.92
CA GLU A 62 7.07 -10.95 12.02
C GLU A 62 5.68 -10.60 12.61
N GLY A 63 4.63 -11.30 12.14
CA GLY A 63 3.27 -11.10 12.64
C GLY A 63 2.56 -9.86 12.10
N CYS A 64 3.19 -9.13 11.18
CA CYS A 64 2.59 -7.99 10.49
C CYS A 64 1.61 -8.42 9.39
N VAL A 65 0.79 -7.47 8.95
CA VAL A 65 -0.14 -7.61 7.82
C VAL A 65 0.27 -6.65 6.72
N PHE A 66 0.46 -7.17 5.51
CA PHE A 66 0.69 -6.37 4.33
C PHE A 66 -0.59 -6.32 3.49
N ILE A 67 -1.17 -5.14 3.33
CA ILE A 67 -2.36 -4.91 2.51
C ILE A 67 -1.95 -4.31 1.17
N TYR A 68 -2.14 -5.07 0.09
CA TYR A 68 -2.05 -4.56 -1.28
C TYR A 68 -3.42 -4.00 -1.69
N CYS A 69 -3.53 -2.67 -1.72
CA CYS A 69 -4.79 -1.97 -1.97
C CYS A 69 -4.81 -1.31 -3.34
N GLN A 70 -5.68 -1.80 -4.22
CA GLN A 70 -5.97 -1.12 -5.49
C GLN A 70 -6.93 0.03 -5.21
N VAL A 71 -6.51 1.26 -5.51
CA VAL A 71 -7.33 2.47 -5.26
C VAL A 71 -8.48 2.64 -6.25
N GLY A 72 -8.53 1.80 -7.28
CA GLY A 72 -9.47 1.90 -8.40
C GLY A 72 -8.90 2.59 -9.63
N GLU A 73 -9.79 2.88 -10.57
CA GLU A 73 -9.45 3.43 -11.88
C GLU A 73 -8.94 4.88 -11.81
N LYS A 74 -8.14 5.27 -12.80
CA LYS A 74 -7.55 6.62 -12.91
C LYS A 74 -8.55 7.77 -12.73
N PRO A 75 -9.78 7.72 -13.28
CA PRO A 75 -10.76 8.79 -13.07
C PRO A 75 -11.20 8.94 -11.61
N TYR A 76 -11.42 7.83 -10.90
CA TYR A 76 -11.76 7.85 -9.48
C TYR A 76 -10.60 8.39 -8.64
N TRP A 77 -9.37 7.97 -8.93
CA TRP A 77 -8.18 8.46 -8.22
C TRP A 77 -7.96 9.99 -8.37
N LYS A 78 -8.30 10.54 -9.54
CA LYS A 78 -8.20 11.97 -9.84
C LYS A 78 -9.24 12.81 -9.10
N ASP A 79 -10.35 12.24 -8.67
CA ASP A 79 -11.36 12.97 -7.90
C ASP A 79 -10.78 13.35 -6.53
N PRO A 80 -10.62 14.65 -6.20
CA PRO A 80 -10.15 15.08 -4.88
C PRO A 80 -11.09 14.65 -3.75
N ASN A 81 -12.34 14.30 -4.05
CA ASN A 81 -13.33 13.87 -3.07
C ASN A 81 -13.34 12.36 -2.81
N ASN A 82 -12.48 11.57 -3.46
CA ASN A 82 -12.42 10.14 -3.21
C ASN A 82 -12.05 9.83 -1.75
N ASP A 83 -12.49 8.67 -1.26
CA ASP A 83 -12.37 8.32 0.14
C ASP A 83 -10.91 8.19 0.63
N PHE A 84 -10.00 7.68 -0.22
CA PHE A 84 -8.58 7.58 0.13
C PHE A 84 -7.98 8.96 0.42
N ARG A 85 -8.30 9.97 -0.40
CA ARG A 85 -7.84 11.35 -0.21
C ARG A 85 -8.51 12.01 0.99
N LYS A 86 -9.83 11.89 1.14
CA LYS A 86 -10.57 12.58 2.20
C LYS A 86 -10.33 11.98 3.58
N LYS A 87 -10.40 10.65 3.69
CA LYS A 87 -10.39 9.91 4.97
C LYS A 87 -8.98 9.49 5.38
N LEU A 88 -8.16 8.98 4.44
CA LEU A 88 -6.81 8.48 4.75
C LEU A 88 -5.68 9.46 4.42
N LYS A 89 -5.99 10.59 3.78
CA LYS A 89 -4.99 11.58 3.34
C LYS A 89 -3.88 10.99 2.46
N VAL A 90 -4.21 9.94 1.69
CA VAL A 90 -3.33 9.40 0.65
C VAL A 90 -3.46 10.30 -0.57
N THR A 91 -2.43 11.09 -0.87
CA THR A 91 -2.49 12.16 -1.88
C THR A 91 -1.84 11.79 -3.21
N ALA A 92 -1.03 10.74 -3.25
CA ALA A 92 -0.39 10.23 -4.46
C ALA A 92 -0.37 8.69 -4.45
N VAL A 93 -0.16 8.06 -5.61
CA VAL A 93 0.12 6.64 -5.74
C VAL A 93 1.35 6.45 -6.62
N PRO A 94 2.24 5.49 -6.33
CA PRO A 94 2.17 4.56 -5.21
C PRO A 94 2.38 5.24 -3.85
N THR A 95 1.79 4.70 -2.79
CA THR A 95 2.09 5.09 -1.40
C THR A 95 2.18 3.84 -0.54
N LEU A 96 3.28 3.69 0.19
CA LEU A 96 3.45 2.67 1.22
C LEU A 96 3.31 3.35 2.60
N LEU A 97 2.37 2.88 3.42
CA LEU A 97 2.00 3.49 4.70
C LEU A 97 2.09 2.46 5.83
N LYS A 98 2.77 2.79 6.92
CA LYS A 98 2.60 2.06 8.20
C LYS A 98 1.35 2.60 8.90
N TYR A 99 0.25 1.84 8.83
CA TYR A 99 -1.06 2.28 9.26
C TYR A 99 -1.09 2.63 10.75
N GLY A 100 -1.81 3.69 11.12
CA GLY A 100 -1.82 4.22 12.50
C GLY A 100 -0.62 5.10 12.87
N THR A 101 0.35 5.28 11.95
CA THR A 101 1.54 6.11 12.17
C THR A 101 1.67 7.19 11.08
N PRO A 102 2.49 8.24 11.28
CA PRO A 102 2.79 9.21 10.22
C PRO A 102 3.79 8.68 9.17
N GLN A 103 4.38 7.49 9.37
CA GLN A 103 5.44 6.96 8.51
C GLN A 103 4.85 6.46 7.18
N LYS A 104 5.29 7.07 6.08
CA LYS A 104 4.89 6.70 4.73
C LYS A 104 5.98 7.02 3.72
N LEU A 105 5.99 6.27 2.63
CA LEU A 105 6.78 6.54 1.43
C LEU A 105 5.82 6.82 0.28
N VAL A 106 6.10 7.85 -0.50
CA VAL A 106 5.24 8.37 -1.56
C VAL A 106 6.01 8.40 -2.88
N GLU A 107 5.38 7.91 -3.94
CA GLU A 107 5.88 7.97 -5.33
C GLU A 107 7.32 7.46 -5.46
N SER A 108 8.30 8.35 -5.68
CA SER A 108 9.71 7.99 -5.87
C SER A 108 10.34 7.35 -4.65
N GLU A 109 9.84 7.62 -3.44
CA GLU A 109 10.35 7.00 -2.22
C GLU A 109 10.05 5.49 -2.20
N CYS A 110 8.97 5.05 -2.86
CA CYS A 110 8.65 3.63 -3.02
C CYS A 110 9.61 2.90 -3.98
N LEU A 111 10.43 3.63 -4.74
CA LEU A 111 11.49 3.08 -5.61
C LEU A 111 12.82 2.94 -4.87
N GLN A 112 12.95 3.50 -3.67
CA GLN A 112 14.19 3.47 -2.90
C GLN A 112 14.19 2.26 -1.96
N ALA A 113 14.86 1.17 -2.38
CA ALA A 113 14.93 -0.08 -1.62
C ALA A 113 15.33 0.13 -0.15
N SER A 114 16.31 1.00 0.11
CA SER A 114 16.74 1.32 1.47
C SER A 114 15.67 1.96 2.35
N LEU A 115 14.82 2.84 1.79
CA LEU A 115 13.71 3.43 2.53
C LEU A 115 12.60 2.42 2.77
N VAL A 116 12.29 1.60 1.77
CA VAL A 116 11.29 0.53 1.86
C VAL A 116 11.69 -0.48 2.94
N GLU A 117 12.94 -0.93 2.93
CA GLU A 117 13.49 -1.84 3.94
C GLU A 117 13.45 -1.22 5.33
N MET A 118 13.83 0.06 5.46
CA MET A 118 13.79 0.79 6.73
C MET A 118 12.36 0.83 7.28
N LEU A 119 11.38 1.23 6.48
CA LEU A 119 9.98 1.29 6.90
C LEU A 119 9.46 -0.07 7.37
N PHE A 120 9.82 -1.16 6.69
CA PHE A 120 9.38 -2.51 7.05
C PHE A 120 10.09 -3.09 8.28
N SER A 121 11.28 -2.61 8.60
CA SER A 121 12.10 -3.08 9.72
C SER A 121 11.91 -2.28 11.00
N GLU A 122 11.26 -1.12 10.94
CA GLU A 122 10.97 -0.29 12.11
C GLU A 122 9.78 -0.87 12.91
N ASP A 123 10.03 -1.30 14.14
CA ASP A 123 9.01 -1.68 15.14
C ASP A 123 8.30 -0.45 15.72
#